data_AF-A0A117LU67-F1
#
_entry.id   AF-A0A117LU67-F1
#
_cell.length_a   1.000
_cell.length_b   1.000
_cell.length_c   1.000
_cell.angle_alpha   90.00
_cell.angle_beta   90.00
_cell.angle_gamma   90.00
#
_symmetry.space_group_name_H-M   'P 1'
#
loop_
_entity.id
_entity.type
_entity.pdbx_description
1 polymer ?
#
loop_
_entity_poly.entity_id
_entity_poly.type
_entity_poly.pdbx_seq_one_letter_code
_entity_poly.pdbx_strand_id
1 'polypeptide(L)'
;MEFLYARDKRVQEMMPDMHQRVVQASREILKVDHYDYMKDHNFRVYVCPVRVKEGDKFDHPILLTCCSWDNFTQMLYWPMDMIPLTNDERRQVWEDFVKDDELYYNRVRTSSVGGN
;
A
#
# COMPACT_ATOMS: atom_id res chain seq x y z
N MET A 1 -2.29 -14.32 -2.27
CA MET A 1 -1.22 -13.58 -2.97
C MET A 1 -1.59 -13.24 -4.41
N GLU A 2 -2.28 -14.11 -5.16
CA GLU A 2 -2.69 -13.83 -6.55
C GLU A 2 -3.46 -12.51 -6.72
N PHE A 3 -4.40 -12.21 -5.82
CA PHE A 3 -5.13 -10.94 -5.81
C PHE A 3 -4.21 -9.72 -5.74
N LEU A 4 -3.21 -9.77 -4.87
CA LEU A 4 -2.28 -8.67 -4.65
C LEU A 4 -1.41 -8.46 -5.90
N TYR A 5 -0.95 -9.53 -6.53
CA TYR A 5 -0.18 -9.45 -7.78
C TYR A 5 -1.00 -8.98 -8.98
N ALA A 6 -2.23 -9.46 -9.12
CA ALA A 6 -3.12 -9.01 -10.19
C ALA A 6 -3.43 -7.50 -10.07
N ARG A 7 -3.58 -7.01 -8.84
CA ARG A 7 -3.86 -5.61 -8.57
C ARG A 7 -2.65 -4.72 -8.75
N ASP A 8 -1.49 -5.17 -8.29
CA ASP A 8 -0.22 -4.51 -8.55
C ASP A 8 0.05 -4.35 -10.04
N LYS A 9 -0.18 -5.41 -10.84
CA LYS A 9 -0.06 -5.33 -12.30
C LYS A 9 -0.97 -4.25 -12.90
N ARG A 10 -2.23 -4.16 -12.45
CA ARG A 10 -3.13 -3.10 -12.90
C ARG A 10 -2.65 -1.70 -12.49
N VAL A 11 -2.07 -1.56 -11.29
CA VAL A 11 -1.48 -0.30 -10.84
C VAL A 11 -0.27 0.09 -11.71
N GLN A 12 0.60 -0.87 -12.06
CA GLN A 12 1.73 -0.62 -12.96
C GLN A 12 1.27 -0.17 -14.36
N GLU A 13 0.19 -0.75 -14.87
CA GLU A 13 -0.34 -0.42 -16.20
C GLU A 13 -1.10 0.92 -16.23
N MET A 14 -1.92 1.20 -15.21
CA MET A 14 -2.81 2.37 -15.19
C MET A 14 -2.20 3.60 -14.51
N MET A 15 -1.29 3.41 -13.56
CA MET A 15 -0.74 4.46 -12.70
C MET A 15 0.77 4.26 -12.43
N PRO A 16 1.62 4.18 -13.47
CA PRO A 16 3.04 3.85 -13.33
C PRO A 16 3.83 4.83 -12.45
N ASP A 17 3.51 6.12 -12.49
CA ASP A 17 4.19 7.15 -11.70
C ASP A 17 3.86 7.05 -10.21
N MET A 18 2.62 6.72 -9.87
CA MET A 18 2.23 6.40 -8.49
C MET A 18 2.98 5.15 -8.04
N HIS A 19 2.98 4.09 -8.85
CA HIS A 19 3.67 2.84 -8.55
C HIS A 19 5.15 3.10 -8.23
N GLN A 20 5.86 3.83 -9.09
CA GLN A 20 7.27 4.15 -8.90
C GLN A 20 7.51 4.94 -7.61
N ARG A 21 6.66 5.93 -7.29
CA ARG A 21 6.78 6.70 -6.05
C ARG A 21 6.59 5.83 -4.80
N VAL A 22 5.63 4.91 -4.83
CA VAL A 22 5.39 3.99 -3.71
C VAL A 22 6.55 3.00 -3.55
N VAL A 23 7.09 2.49 -4.65
CA VAL A 23 8.30 1.64 -4.63
C VAL A 23 9.46 2.40 -3.98
N GLN A 24 9.71 3.63 -4.40
CA GLN A 24 10.80 4.44 -3.85
C GLN A 24 10.61 4.73 -2.36
N ALA A 25 9.41 5.14 -1.94
CA ALA A 25 9.10 5.38 -0.53
C ALA A 25 9.27 4.10 0.31
N SER A 26 8.91 2.93 -0.23
CA SER A 26 9.08 1.64 0.42
C SER A 26 10.54 1.25 0.56
N ARG A 27 11.37 1.52 -0.45
CA ARG A 27 12.83 1.33 -0.36
C ARG A 27 13.44 2.21 0.72
N GLU A 28 13.02 3.46 0.78
CA GLU A 28 13.54 4.46 1.72
C GLU A 28 13.18 4.09 3.17
N ILE A 29 11.91 3.81 3.46
CA ILE A 29 11.47 3.53 4.84
C ILE A 29 12.06 2.23 5.39
N LEU A 30 12.24 1.23 4.53
CA LEU A 30 12.91 -0.03 4.88
C LEU A 30 14.43 0.07 4.80
N LYS A 31 14.97 1.23 4.42
CA LYS A 31 16.39 1.51 4.27
C LYS A 31 17.10 0.46 3.41
N VAL A 32 16.46 0.00 2.33
CA VAL A 32 16.96 -1.08 1.45
C VAL A 32 18.38 -0.80 0.99
N ASP A 33 18.66 0.44 0.59
CA ASP A 33 19.98 0.82 0.07
C ASP A 33 21.08 0.90 1.15
N HIS A 34 20.71 0.85 2.44
CA HIS A 34 21.66 0.83 3.55
C HIS A 34 22.07 -0.59 3.94
N TYR A 35 21.33 -1.60 3.48
CA TYR A 35 21.54 -3.00 3.82
C TYR A 35 21.91 -3.78 2.55
N ASP A 36 23.19 -4.12 2.40
CA ASP A 36 23.69 -4.82 1.21
C ASP A 36 22.90 -6.12 0.93
N TYR A 37 22.54 -6.86 2.00
CA TYR A 37 21.70 -8.06 1.91
C TYR A 37 20.26 -7.81 1.43
N MET A 38 19.77 -6.57 1.40
CA MET A 38 18.47 -6.25 0.80
C MET A 38 18.63 -5.72 -0.62
N LYS A 39 19.66 -4.90 -0.82
CA LYS A 39 20.00 -4.29 -2.10
C LYS A 39 20.31 -5.32 -3.18
N ASP A 40 21.07 -6.35 -2.84
CA ASP A 40 21.54 -7.36 -3.80
C ASP A 40 20.51 -8.48 -4.06
N HIS A 41 19.46 -8.55 -3.23
CA HIS A 41 18.53 -9.67 -3.17
C HIS A 41 17.19 -9.44 -3.87
N ASN A 42 17.20 -8.67 -4.97
CA ASN A 42 16.03 -8.40 -5.81
C ASN A 42 14.82 -7.91 -5.00
N PHE A 43 14.98 -6.85 -4.22
CA PHE A 43 13.88 -6.23 -3.49
C PHE A 43 12.69 -5.90 -4.42
N ARG A 44 11.52 -6.47 -4.15
CA ARG A 44 10.27 -6.25 -4.89
C ARG A 44 9.23 -5.58 -4.00
N VAL A 45 8.46 -4.68 -4.60
CA VAL A 45 7.31 -4.04 -3.97
C VAL A 45 6.10 -4.30 -4.85
N TYR A 46 5.01 -4.71 -4.23
CA TYR A 46 3.73 -4.91 -4.88
C TYR A 46 2.69 -4.00 -4.23
N VAL A 47 2.04 -3.14 -5.02
CA VAL A 47 1.15 -2.08 -4.56
C VAL A 47 -0.31 -2.48 -4.77
N CYS A 48 -1.10 -2.48 -3.68
CA CYS A 48 -2.49 -2.86 -3.68
C CYS A 48 -3.34 -1.75 -3.03
N PRO A 49 -3.96 -0.87 -3.82
CA PRO A 49 -4.97 0.04 -3.31
C PRO A 49 -6.10 -0.76 -2.69
N VAL A 50 -6.48 -0.42 -1.46
CA VAL A 50 -7.56 -1.10 -0.74
C VAL A 50 -8.43 -0.08 -0.03
N ARG A 51 -9.72 -0.40 0.01
CA ARG A 51 -10.69 0.35 0.82
C ARG A 51 -10.43 0.07 2.29
N VAL A 52 -10.61 1.08 3.14
CA VAL A 52 -10.49 0.91 4.59
C VAL A 52 -11.87 0.98 5.20
N LYS A 53 -12.16 0.04 6.09
CA LYS A 53 -13.38 0.03 6.89
C LYS A 53 -13.02 0.11 8.38
N GLU A 54 -13.68 0.98 9.12
CA GLU A 54 -13.53 1.14 10.55
C GLU A 54 -14.91 1.08 11.21
N GLY A 55 -15.22 -0.06 11.86
CA GLY A 55 -16.58 -0.37 12.29
C GLY A 55 -17.53 -0.45 11.08
N ASP A 56 -18.58 0.36 11.08
CA ASP A 56 -19.55 0.44 9.97
C ASP A 56 -19.24 1.55 8.94
N LYS A 57 -18.14 2.27 9.10
CA LYS A 57 -17.78 3.40 8.24
C LYS A 57 -16.65 3.04 7.28
N PHE A 58 -16.71 3.57 6.07
CA PHE A 58 -15.59 3.56 5.15
C PHE A 58 -14.74 4.82 5.36
N ASP A 59 -13.43 4.62 5.39
CA ASP A 59 -12.43 5.68 5.51
C ASP A 59 -11.70 5.86 4.18
N HIS A 60 -10.79 6.84 4.12
CA HIS A 60 -9.92 7.04 2.97
C HIS A 60 -9.13 5.75 2.64
N PRO A 61 -9.04 5.39 1.35
CA PRO A 61 -8.24 4.26 0.91
C PRO A 61 -6.78 4.39 1.34
N ILE A 62 -6.10 3.24 1.37
CA ILE A 62 -4.67 3.16 1.58
C ILE A 62 -4.03 2.37 0.44
N LEU A 63 -2.73 2.58 0.24
CA LEU A 63 -1.92 1.71 -0.60
C LEU A 63 -1.26 0.67 0.30
N LEU A 64 -1.84 -0.53 0.33
CA LEU A 64 -1.25 -1.67 1.01
C LEU A 64 -0.11 -2.20 0.14
N THR A 65 1.09 -2.31 0.70
CA THR A 65 2.26 -2.76 -0.06
C THR A 65 2.86 -4.00 0.56
N CYS A 66 3.14 -4.98 -0.28
CA CYS A 66 3.91 -6.16 0.08
C CYS A 66 5.34 -5.96 -0.43
N CYS A 67 6.28 -5.80 0.49
CA CYS A 67 7.71 -5.71 0.20
C CYS A 67 8.35 -7.08 0.45
N SER A 68 9.12 -7.58 -0.51
CA SER A 68 9.76 -8.89 -0.40
C SER A 68 11.21 -8.85 -0.88
N TRP A 69 12.08 -9.53 -0.15
CA TRP A 69 13.49 -9.77 -0.49
C TRP A 69 13.90 -11.09 0.18
N ASP A 70 14.64 -11.93 -0.54
CA ASP A 70 14.90 -13.32 -0.12
C ASP A 70 13.65 -14.06 0.36
N ASN A 71 13.68 -14.53 1.61
CA ASN A 71 12.61 -15.24 2.29
C ASN A 71 11.84 -14.32 3.26
N PHE A 72 12.12 -13.01 3.22
CA PHE A 72 11.45 -12.03 4.06
C PHE A 72 10.31 -11.35 3.31
N THR A 73 9.24 -11.08 4.04
CA THR A 73 8.10 -10.32 3.55
C THR A 73 7.68 -9.33 4.63
N GLN A 74 7.54 -8.07 4.24
CA GLN A 74 7.08 -6.99 5.10
C GLN A 74 5.89 -6.29 4.45
N MET A 75 4.80 -6.16 5.20
CA MET A 75 3.66 -5.34 4.78
C MET A 75 3.85 -3.92 5.26
N LEU A 76 3.66 -2.93 4.38
CA LEU A 76 3.58 -1.52 4.73
C LEU A 76 2.22 -0.96 4.33
N TYR A 77 1.76 0.02 5.08
CA TYR A 77 0.47 0.68 4.90
C TYR A 77 0.75 2.14 4.63
N TRP A 78 0.40 2.61 3.43
CA TRP A 78 0.59 4.00 3.04
C TRP A 78 -0.76 4.70 3.00
N PRO A 79 -1.04 5.57 3.99
CA PRO A 79 -2.03 6.61 3.81
C PRO A 79 -1.76 7.39 2.51
N MET A 80 -2.82 7.68 1.74
CA MET A 80 -2.67 8.36 0.44
C MET A 80 -2.10 9.78 0.53
N ASP A 81 -2.03 10.36 1.72
CA ASP A 81 -1.41 11.65 2.01
C ASP A 81 0.08 11.56 2.38
N MET A 82 0.57 10.38 2.78
CA MET A 82 2.00 10.15 3.01
C MET A 82 2.80 9.95 1.72
N ILE A 83 2.11 9.58 0.63
CA ILE A 83 2.66 9.60 -0.72
C ILE A 83 2.11 10.85 -1.40
N PRO A 84 2.94 11.68 -2.07
CA PRO A 84 2.48 12.93 -2.68
C PRO A 84 1.69 12.65 -3.96
N LEU A 85 0.47 12.12 -3.82
CA LEU A 85 -0.46 11.85 -4.92
C LEU A 85 -1.22 13.12 -5.30
N THR A 86 -1.39 13.33 -6.60
CA THR A 86 -2.28 14.37 -7.12
C THR A 86 -3.75 14.06 -6.82
N ASN A 87 -4.63 15.07 -6.93
CA ASN A 87 -6.07 14.85 -6.76
C ASN A 87 -6.64 13.88 -7.80
N ASP A 88 -6.13 13.91 -9.03
CA ASP A 88 -6.54 12.99 -10.08
C ASP A 88 -6.14 11.55 -9.77
N GLU A 89 -4.95 11.33 -9.24
CA GLU A 89 -4.51 10.00 -8.81
C GLU A 89 -5.34 9.47 -7.64
N ARG A 90 -5.64 10.33 -6.66
CA ARG A 90 -6.52 9.96 -5.54
C ARG A 90 -7.92 9.57 -6.04
N ARG A 91 -8.46 10.35 -6.99
CA ARG A 91 -9.74 10.06 -7.64
C ARG A 91 -9.68 8.74 -8.42
N GLN A 92 -8.60 8.50 -9.16
CA GLN A 92 -8.43 7.29 -9.95
C GLN A 92 -8.30 6.04 -9.06
N VAL A 93 -7.54 6.13 -7.96
CA VAL A 93 -7.50 5.08 -6.93
C VAL A 93 -8.92 4.78 -6.43
N TRP A 94 -9.70 5.83 -6.14
CA TRP A 94 -11.08 5.66 -5.69
C TRP A 94 -11.94 4.95 -6.73
N GLU A 95 -12.08 5.52 -7.93
CA GLU A 95 -13.02 5.07 -8.96
C GLU A 95 -12.61 3.74 -9.61
N ASP A 96 -11.32 3.55 -9.94
CA ASP A 96 -10.89 2.42 -10.78
C ASP A 96 -10.51 1.17 -9.96
N PHE A 97 -10.20 1.37 -8.67
CA PHE A 97 -9.74 0.30 -7.81
C PHE A 97 -10.74 -0.01 -6.72
N VAL A 98 -11.15 0.94 -5.88
CA VAL A 98 -11.74 0.59 -4.56
C VAL A 98 -13.25 0.82 -4.42
N LYS A 99 -13.86 1.69 -5.22
CA LYS A 99 -15.28 2.10 -5.08
C LYS A 99 -16.24 0.91 -5.02
N ASP A 100 -16.08 -0.04 -5.92
CA ASP A 100 -16.95 -1.22 -6.07
C ASP A 100 -16.28 -2.51 -5.54
N ASP A 101 -15.17 -2.38 -4.82
CA ASP A 101 -14.45 -3.53 -4.29
C ASP A 101 -15.09 -4.06 -3.00
N GLU A 102 -15.36 -5.36 -2.98
CA GLU A 102 -15.85 -6.09 -1.82
C GLU A 102 -14.74 -6.33 -0.78
N LEU A 103 -13.47 -6.26 -1.20
CA LEU A 103 -12.31 -6.43 -0.33
C LEU A 103 -11.92 -5.10 0.32
N TYR A 104 -11.80 -5.15 1.65
CA TYR A 104 -11.40 -4.01 2.45
C TYR A 104 -10.44 -4.41 3.57
N TYR A 105 -9.55 -3.48 3.92
CA TYR A 105 -8.76 -3.56 5.12
C TYR A 105 -9.63 -3.13 6.31
N ASN A 106 -9.89 -4.06 7.24
CA ASN A 106 -10.65 -3.76 8.45
C ASN A 106 -9.71 -3.19 9.53
N ARG A 107 -9.81 -1.89 9.78
CA ARG A 107 -9.08 -1.23 10.87
C ARG A 107 -9.83 -1.47 12.17
N VAL A 108 -9.25 -2.30 13.04
CA VAL A 108 -9.77 -2.51 14.40
C VAL A 108 -9.39 -1.30 15.24
N ARG A 109 -10.38 -0.60 15.81
CA ARG A 109 -10.11 0.38 16.87
C ARG A 109 -9.53 -0.36 18.07
N THR A 110 -8.25 -0.18 18.34
CA THR A 110 -7.75 -0.41 19.69
C THR A 110 -8.33 0.71 20.54
N SER A 111 -9.38 0.40 21.31
CA SER A 111 -9.78 1.24 22.42
C SER A 111 -8.53 1.53 23.23
N SER A 112 -8.07 2.79 23.24
CA SER A 112 -7.14 3.23 24.27
C SER A 112 -7.81 2.87 25.59
N VAL A 113 -7.23 1.90 26.30
CA VAL A 113 -7.60 1.64 27.69
C VAL A 113 -7.36 2.97 28.39
N GLY A 114 -8.45 3.65 28.74
CA GLY A 114 -8.40 4.85 29.55
C GLY A 114 -7.70 4.51 30.85
N GLY A 115 -6.50 5.04 31.03
CA GLY A 115 -5.87 5.10 32.34
C GLY A 115 -6.62 6.12 33.17
N ASN A 116 -7.41 5.63 34.13
CA ASN A 116 -7.80 6.40 35.30
C ASN A 116 -6.57 6.67 36.18
#